data_AF-A0A3N7ELW8-F1
#
_entry.id   AF-A0A3N7ELW8-F1
#
_cell.length_a   1.000
_cell.length_b   1.000
_cell.length_c   1.000
_cell.angle_alpha   90.00
_cell.angle_beta   90.00
_cell.angle_gamma   90.00
#
_symmetry.space_group_name_H-M   'P 1'
#
loop_
_entity.id
_entity.type
_entity.pdbx_description
1 polymer ?
#
loop_
_entity_poly.entity_id
_entity_poly.type
_entity_poly.pdbx_seq_one_letter_code
_entity_poly.pdbx_strand_id
1 'polypeptide(L)'
;MKSRQAEYDRGQAMLNKLENACLLESCISKEDYRCFKMHDLIRDMALQKLREKSPIMVEAEEQLKELPDESEWKVDVMRVSLMKNHLKEIPSGCSPMCPKLSTLFLFSNFKLEMIADSFFKHLQGLKVLDLSSTAIRELPSSFSDLVNLTALYLRRCHNLRYIPSLAKLRELRKLDLRYTALEELPQGMEMLSNLRYLNLFGNSLKEMPAGILPKLSQLQFLNVNRASGIFKTVRVEEVACLKRMETLRYQFCDLVDFKKYLKSPEVRQPLTTYFFTIGQLGVDPVMDSLLYMTPEEVFYKEVLVHDCQIGENGRFLELPPRRCFIFLNRKMSRRKELMRCFSI
;
A
#
# COMPACT_ATOMS: atom_id res chain seq x y z
N MET A 1 -10.47 -12.67 -15.20
CA MET A 1 -9.53 -11.67 -14.62
C MET A 1 -8.65 -12.41 -13.63
N LYS A 2 -7.33 -12.21 -13.63
CA LYS A 2 -6.42 -12.94 -12.74
C LYS A 2 -6.55 -12.39 -11.31
N SER A 3 -6.54 -13.27 -10.31
CA SER A 3 -6.51 -12.86 -8.89
C SER A 3 -5.17 -12.20 -8.57
N ARG A 4 -5.12 -11.36 -7.54
CA ARG A 4 -3.86 -10.76 -7.10
C ARG A 4 -2.90 -11.80 -6.56
N GLN A 5 -3.43 -12.79 -5.84
CA GLN A 5 -2.62 -13.92 -5.38
C GLN A 5 -1.88 -14.57 -6.56
N ALA A 6 -2.55 -14.79 -7.69
CA ALA A 6 -1.92 -15.38 -8.86
C ALA A 6 -0.86 -14.46 -9.50
N GLU A 7 -1.06 -13.13 -9.46
CA GLU A 7 -0.05 -12.16 -9.91
C GLU A 7 1.18 -12.17 -8.99
N TYR A 8 0.97 -12.22 -7.67
CA TYR A 8 2.02 -12.36 -6.66
C TYR A 8 2.80 -13.67 -6.83
N ASP A 9 2.11 -14.81 -6.89
CA ASP A 9 2.71 -16.14 -7.04
C ASP A 9 3.54 -16.21 -8.33
N ARG A 10 3.07 -15.58 -9.42
CA ARG A 10 3.82 -15.45 -10.67
C ARG A 10 5.09 -14.64 -10.47
N GLY A 11 5.03 -13.52 -9.76
CA GLY A 11 6.20 -12.71 -9.40
C GLY A 11 7.20 -13.50 -8.57
N GLN A 12 6.74 -14.20 -7.54
CA GLN A 12 7.57 -15.04 -6.69
C GLN A 12 8.23 -16.19 -7.49
N ALA A 13 7.50 -16.81 -8.41
CA ALA A 13 8.05 -17.81 -9.31
C ALA A 13 9.14 -17.24 -10.23
N MET A 14 9.01 -15.99 -10.69
CA MET A 14 10.06 -15.31 -11.46
C MET A 14 11.30 -15.02 -10.59
N LEU A 15 11.12 -14.53 -9.37
CA LEU A 15 12.22 -14.28 -8.43
C LEU A 15 12.97 -15.57 -8.09
N ASN A 16 12.25 -16.66 -7.78
CA ASN A 16 12.85 -17.97 -7.52
C ASN A 16 13.64 -18.50 -8.74
N LYS A 17 13.18 -18.25 -9.97
CA LYS A 17 13.93 -18.62 -11.18
C LYS A 17 15.24 -17.85 -11.30
N LEU A 18 15.23 -16.55 -11.02
CA LEU A 18 16.44 -15.72 -11.06
C LEU A 18 17.44 -16.09 -9.97
N GLU A 19 16.95 -16.41 -8.77
CA GLU A 19 17.77 -16.91 -7.67
C GLU A 19 18.39 -18.27 -7.99
N ASN A 20 17.60 -19.22 -8.51
CA ASN A 20 18.11 -20.54 -8.93
C ASN A 20 19.13 -20.44 -10.07
N ALA A 21 19.10 -19.35 -10.84
CA ALA A 21 20.09 -19.03 -11.88
C ALA A 21 21.30 -18.23 -11.33
N CYS A 22 21.41 -18.05 -10.02
CA CYS A 22 22.43 -17.25 -9.34
C CYS A 22 22.49 -15.78 -9.81
N LEU A 23 21.40 -15.23 -10.36
CA LEU A 23 21.30 -13.82 -10.76
C LEU A 23 20.77 -12.92 -9.64
N LEU A 24 20.12 -13.52 -8.64
CA LEU A 24 19.68 -12.87 -7.41
C LEU A 24 20.13 -13.71 -6.21
N GLU A 25 20.47 -13.04 -5.12
CA GLU A 25 20.70 -13.64 -3.82
C GLU A 25 19.49 -13.36 -2.94
N SER A 26 18.97 -14.38 -2.25
CA SER A 26 17.97 -14.15 -1.22
C SER A 26 18.63 -13.71 0.09
N CYS A 27 17.98 -12.77 0.76
CA CYS A 27 18.36 -12.26 2.06
C CYS A 27 17.15 -12.28 2.98
N ILE A 28 17.40 -12.27 4.28
CA ILE A 28 16.36 -12.01 5.27
C ILE A 28 16.56 -10.55 5.71
N SER A 29 15.55 -9.73 5.48
CA SER A 29 15.52 -8.35 5.94
C SER A 29 15.50 -8.31 7.48
N LYS A 30 15.78 -7.14 8.06
CA LYS A 30 15.67 -6.93 9.53
C LYS A 30 14.28 -7.24 10.10
N GLU A 31 13.28 -7.34 9.23
CA GLU A 31 11.89 -7.58 9.57
C GLU A 31 11.48 -9.06 9.31
N ASP A 32 12.45 -9.99 9.17
CA ASP A 32 12.25 -11.42 8.90
C ASP A 32 11.58 -11.76 7.55
N TYR A 33 11.61 -10.83 6.60
CA TYR A 33 11.11 -11.08 5.24
C TYR A 33 12.20 -11.43 4.27
N ARG A 34 11.88 -12.37 3.39
CA ARG A 34 12.73 -12.72 2.25
C ARG A 34 12.79 -11.55 1.27
N CYS A 35 13.98 -10.97 1.16
CA CYS A 35 14.34 -10.01 0.14
C CYS A 35 15.20 -10.67 -0.92
N PHE A 36 15.31 -10.01 -2.07
CA PHE A 36 16.25 -10.38 -3.13
C PHE A 36 17.16 -9.20 -3.40
N LYS A 37 18.45 -9.46 -3.55
CA LYS A 37 19.44 -8.49 -4.02
C LYS A 37 20.16 -9.07 -5.23
N MET A 38 20.63 -8.20 -6.12
CA MET A 38 21.57 -8.59 -7.17
C MET A 38 22.98 -8.35 -6.65
N HIS A 39 23.91 -9.26 -6.91
CA HIS A 39 25.32 -9.03 -6.61
C HIS A 39 25.83 -7.82 -7.41
N ASP A 40 26.68 -6.98 -6.81
CA ASP A 40 27.12 -5.70 -7.40
C ASP A 40 27.72 -5.89 -8.79
N LEU A 41 28.65 -6.85 -8.98
CA LEU A 41 29.19 -7.18 -10.30
C LEU A 41 28.12 -7.59 -11.35
N ILE A 42 27.08 -8.33 -10.95
CA ILE A 42 25.99 -8.73 -11.87
C ILE A 42 25.13 -7.51 -12.19
N ARG A 43 24.89 -6.65 -11.20
CA ARG A 43 24.17 -5.39 -11.35
C ARG A 43 24.90 -4.46 -12.31
N ASP A 44 26.20 -4.27 -12.14
CA ASP A 44 27.01 -3.40 -12.99
C ASP A 44 27.04 -3.93 -14.43
N MET A 45 27.25 -5.23 -14.62
CA MET A 45 27.16 -5.87 -15.93
C MET A 45 25.78 -5.68 -16.58
N ALA A 46 24.70 -5.85 -15.81
CA ALA A 46 23.33 -5.66 -16.30
C ALA A 46 23.09 -4.20 -16.70
N LEU A 47 23.52 -3.24 -15.87
CA LEU A 47 23.41 -1.82 -16.15
C LEU A 47 24.22 -1.40 -17.37
N GLN A 48 25.43 -1.91 -17.55
CA GLN A 48 26.24 -1.65 -18.75
C GLN A 48 25.52 -2.11 -20.02
N LYS A 49 25.01 -3.35 -20.05
CA LYS A 49 24.25 -3.85 -21.21
C LYS A 49 22.95 -3.10 -21.44
N LEU A 50 22.30 -2.64 -20.38
CA LEU A 50 21.08 -1.86 -20.49
C LEU A 50 21.35 -0.45 -21.00
N ARG A 51 22.43 0.22 -20.56
CA ARG A 51 22.82 1.55 -21.06
C ARG A 51 23.10 1.54 -22.57
N GLU A 52 23.60 0.43 -23.11
CA GLU A 52 23.83 0.26 -24.55
C GLU A 52 22.56 -0.02 -25.37
N LYS A 53 21.55 -0.69 -24.79
CA LYS A 53 20.46 -1.32 -25.54
C LYS A 53 19.05 -0.91 -25.12
N SER A 54 18.91 -0.15 -24.05
CA SER A 54 17.61 0.17 -23.46
C SER A 54 17.60 1.62 -22.97
N PRO A 55 16.52 2.36 -23.23
CA PRO A 55 16.42 3.74 -22.82
C PRO A 55 16.04 3.81 -21.34
N ILE A 56 17.02 3.54 -20.46
CA ILE A 56 16.86 3.61 -19.00
C ILE A 56 17.89 4.55 -18.37
N MET A 57 17.51 5.17 -17.27
CA MET A 57 18.38 5.96 -16.40
C MET A 57 18.31 5.37 -14.99
N VAL A 58 19.44 4.92 -14.45
CA VAL A 58 19.50 4.31 -13.12
C VAL A 58 20.66 4.94 -12.38
N GLU A 59 20.33 5.87 -11.49
CA GLU A 59 21.24 6.61 -10.62
C GLU A 59 20.74 6.44 -9.18
N ALA A 60 20.75 5.19 -8.70
CA ALA A 60 20.23 4.82 -7.39
C ALA A 60 21.37 4.64 -6.38
N GLU A 61 21.24 5.21 -5.18
CA GLU A 61 22.28 5.22 -4.15
C GLU A 61 23.55 6.03 -4.52
N GLU A 62 23.46 6.92 -5.51
CA GLU A 62 24.56 7.78 -6.01
C GLU A 62 24.75 9.06 -5.16
N GLN A 63 24.08 9.16 -4.02
CA GLN A 63 24.14 10.30 -3.10
C GLN A 63 23.71 11.64 -3.73
N LEU A 64 22.91 11.60 -4.79
CA LEU A 64 22.47 12.79 -5.53
C LEU A 64 21.73 13.77 -4.60
N LYS A 65 22.15 15.04 -4.62
CA LYS A 65 21.47 16.12 -3.88
C LYS A 65 20.46 16.88 -4.74
N GLU A 66 20.67 16.83 -6.05
CA GLU A 66 19.87 17.45 -7.10
C GLU A 66 19.57 16.41 -8.18
N LEU A 67 18.58 16.68 -9.02
CA LEU A 67 18.27 15.79 -10.14
C LEU A 67 19.40 15.80 -11.17
N PRO A 68 19.53 14.73 -11.99
CA PRO A 68 20.38 14.76 -13.18
C PRO A 68 20.06 15.95 -14.08
N ASP A 69 21.08 16.47 -14.75
CA ASP A 69 20.94 17.61 -15.66
C ASP A 69 19.90 17.33 -16.73
N GLU A 70 19.23 18.37 -17.24
CA GLU A 70 18.18 18.20 -18.27
C GLU A 70 18.67 17.45 -19.51
N SER A 71 19.96 17.57 -19.84
CA SER A 71 20.61 16.85 -20.95
C SER A 71 20.66 15.33 -20.76
N GLU A 72 20.58 14.84 -19.52
CA GLU A 72 20.57 13.42 -19.20
C GLU A 72 19.18 12.78 -19.40
N TRP A 73 18.13 13.60 -19.40
CA TRP A 73 16.75 13.17 -19.61
C TRP A 73 16.43 12.96 -21.09
N LYS A 74 16.87 11.82 -21.64
CA LYS A 74 16.61 11.47 -23.04
C LYS A 74 15.10 11.38 -23.33
N VAL A 75 14.67 11.93 -24.45
CA VAL A 75 13.24 11.95 -24.86
C VAL A 75 12.62 10.56 -24.97
N ASP A 76 13.43 9.53 -25.27
CA ASP A 76 13.01 8.15 -25.42
C ASP A 76 13.13 7.31 -24.15
N VAL A 77 13.60 7.90 -23.03
CA VAL A 77 13.73 7.20 -21.74
C VAL A 77 12.41 6.59 -21.32
N MET A 78 12.43 5.30 -21.00
CA MET A 78 11.27 4.51 -20.62
C MET A 78 11.20 4.24 -19.13
N ARG A 79 12.35 4.18 -18.44
CA ARG A 79 12.42 3.91 -17.00
C ARG A 79 13.51 4.75 -16.36
N VAL A 80 13.17 5.41 -15.26
CA VAL A 80 14.07 6.24 -14.48
C VAL A 80 14.02 5.78 -13.02
N SER A 81 15.18 5.54 -12.44
CA SER A 81 15.32 5.22 -11.02
C SER A 81 16.35 6.14 -10.38
N LEU A 82 15.87 7.04 -9.52
CA LEU A 82 16.63 7.98 -8.71
C LEU A 82 16.41 7.68 -7.21
N MET A 83 16.10 6.42 -6.88
CA MET A 83 15.78 6.00 -5.52
C MET A 83 17.00 6.07 -4.59
N LYS A 84 16.73 6.22 -3.29
CA LYS A 84 17.73 6.21 -2.21
C LYS A 84 18.86 7.24 -2.40
N ASN A 85 18.50 8.43 -2.87
CA ASN A 85 19.40 9.58 -2.95
C ASN A 85 19.12 10.58 -1.82
N HIS A 86 19.65 11.79 -1.95
CA HIS A 86 19.56 12.87 -0.98
C HIS A 86 18.85 14.11 -1.55
N LEU A 87 17.94 13.90 -2.52
CA LEU A 87 17.15 14.97 -3.13
C LEU A 87 16.36 15.70 -2.05
N LYS A 88 16.39 17.03 -2.10
CA LYS A 88 15.64 17.90 -1.18
C LYS A 88 14.40 18.52 -1.82
N GLU A 89 14.53 18.89 -3.08
CA GLU A 89 13.47 19.49 -3.86
C GLU A 89 13.63 19.13 -5.34
N ILE A 90 12.54 19.23 -6.08
CA ILE A 90 12.54 19.24 -7.54
C ILE A 90 12.08 20.64 -7.97
N PRO A 91 12.99 21.51 -8.43
CA PRO A 91 12.68 22.91 -8.70
C PRO A 91 11.88 23.10 -9.99
N SER A 92 11.28 24.29 -10.17
CA SER A 92 10.44 24.61 -11.33
C SER A 92 11.19 24.61 -12.67
N GLY A 93 12.51 24.82 -12.63
CA GLY A 93 13.38 24.71 -13.81
C GLY A 93 13.53 23.28 -14.35
N CYS A 94 13.10 22.26 -13.60
CA CYS A 94 13.15 20.87 -14.05
C CYS A 94 11.78 20.43 -14.60
N SER A 95 11.70 20.18 -15.90
CA SER A 95 10.48 19.77 -16.59
C SER A 95 10.79 18.78 -17.72
N PRO A 96 11.24 17.56 -17.40
CA PRO A 96 11.80 16.63 -18.37
C PRO A 96 10.78 16.24 -19.45
N MET A 97 11.13 16.46 -20.72
CA MET A 97 10.30 16.13 -21.88
C MET A 97 10.42 14.65 -22.25
N CYS A 98 9.89 13.77 -21.40
CA CYS A 98 10.00 12.31 -21.55
C CYS A 98 8.62 11.64 -21.73
N PRO A 99 7.96 11.80 -22.89
CA PRO A 99 6.61 11.28 -23.11
C PRO A 99 6.54 9.74 -23.10
N LYS A 100 7.66 9.04 -23.30
CA LYS A 100 7.75 7.57 -23.26
C LYS A 100 8.06 7.02 -21.86
N LEU A 101 8.35 7.89 -20.89
CA LEU A 101 8.69 7.47 -19.54
C LEU A 101 7.50 6.74 -18.92
N SER A 102 7.69 5.47 -18.60
CA SER A 102 6.63 4.58 -18.10
C SER A 102 6.79 4.25 -16.62
N THR A 103 7.99 4.40 -16.07
CA THR A 103 8.31 4.07 -14.67
C THR A 103 9.27 5.11 -14.11
N LEU A 104 8.89 5.74 -13.00
CA LEU A 104 9.72 6.68 -12.26
C LEU A 104 9.78 6.28 -10.79
N PHE A 105 10.99 6.01 -10.31
CA PHE A 105 11.25 5.70 -8.90
C PHE A 105 12.06 6.81 -8.25
N LEU A 106 11.48 7.41 -7.22
CA LEU A 106 12.06 8.42 -6.33
C LEU A 106 12.03 7.96 -4.86
N PHE A 107 11.67 6.70 -4.62
CA PHE A 107 11.60 6.08 -3.29
C PHE A 107 12.83 6.39 -2.43
N SER A 108 12.62 6.59 -1.13
CA SER A 108 13.71 6.74 -0.15
C SER A 108 14.60 7.97 -0.35
N ASN A 109 14.09 9.01 -1.01
CA ASN A 109 14.64 10.37 -0.90
C ASN A 109 14.05 11.06 0.33
N PHE A 110 14.53 10.69 1.52
CA PHE A 110 13.92 11.08 2.81
C PHE A 110 13.86 12.60 3.08
N LYS A 111 14.62 13.41 2.33
CA LYS A 111 14.64 14.87 2.44
C LYS A 111 13.83 15.57 1.34
N LEU A 112 13.24 14.84 0.40
CA LEU A 112 12.49 15.42 -0.70
C LEU A 112 11.16 15.98 -0.16
N GLU A 113 11.08 17.29 -0.01
CA GLU A 113 9.93 17.99 0.61
C GLU A 113 8.97 18.60 -0.42
N MET A 114 9.47 18.92 -1.61
CA MET A 114 8.74 19.68 -2.61
C MET A 114 9.02 19.19 -4.03
N ILE A 115 7.98 19.14 -4.85
CA ILE A 115 8.06 18.85 -6.28
C ILE A 115 7.32 19.97 -7.02
N ALA A 116 8.03 20.69 -7.88
CA ALA A 116 7.45 21.81 -8.62
C ALA A 116 6.35 21.35 -9.59
N ASP A 117 5.41 22.26 -9.86
CA ASP A 117 4.26 21.99 -10.73
C ASP A 117 4.63 21.60 -12.16
N SER A 118 5.75 22.06 -12.69
CA SER A 118 6.19 21.71 -14.04
C SER A 118 6.59 20.25 -14.22
N PHE A 119 7.02 19.56 -13.15
CA PHE A 119 7.77 18.31 -13.25
C PHE A 119 7.03 17.18 -14.00
N PHE A 120 5.73 17.01 -13.77
CA PHE A 120 4.96 15.93 -14.40
C PHE A 120 4.34 16.30 -15.76
N LYS A 121 4.43 17.56 -16.21
CA LYS A 121 3.68 18.06 -17.39
C LYS A 121 3.91 17.26 -18.66
N HIS A 122 5.15 16.78 -18.87
CA HIS A 122 5.53 16.05 -20.09
C HIS A 122 5.70 14.54 -19.87
N LEU A 123 5.25 14.01 -18.73
CA LEU A 123 5.38 12.60 -18.36
C LEU A 123 4.09 11.80 -18.64
N GLN A 124 3.42 12.10 -19.75
CA GLN A 124 2.10 11.57 -20.09
C GLN A 124 2.07 10.04 -20.25
N GLY A 125 3.21 9.42 -20.55
CA GLY A 125 3.36 7.96 -20.64
C GLY A 125 3.49 7.22 -19.29
N LEU A 126 3.53 7.95 -18.17
CA LEU A 126 3.90 7.39 -16.87
C LEU A 126 2.82 6.41 -16.38
N LYS A 127 3.25 5.18 -16.08
CA LYS A 127 2.37 4.09 -15.60
C LYS A 127 2.63 3.74 -14.14
N VAL A 128 3.86 3.94 -13.66
CA VAL A 128 4.27 3.61 -12.30
C VAL A 128 5.07 4.78 -11.73
N LEU A 129 4.60 5.30 -10.60
CA LEU A 129 5.28 6.34 -9.83
C LEU A 129 5.46 5.86 -8.40
N ASP A 130 6.70 5.83 -7.93
CA ASP A 130 7.02 5.54 -6.53
C ASP A 130 7.74 6.73 -5.89
N LEU A 131 7.04 7.37 -4.96
CA LEU A 131 7.50 8.48 -4.12
C LEU A 131 7.57 8.08 -2.65
N SER A 132 7.48 6.78 -2.34
CA SER A 132 7.41 6.30 -0.96
C SER A 132 8.66 6.71 -0.15
N SER A 133 8.52 6.88 1.16
CA SER A 133 9.60 7.31 2.05
C SER A 133 10.27 8.63 1.63
N THR A 134 9.48 9.59 1.16
CA THR A 134 9.89 10.97 0.93
C THR A 134 9.25 11.89 1.98
N ALA A 135 9.71 13.14 2.09
CA ALA A 135 9.18 14.12 3.03
C ALA A 135 8.14 15.07 2.39
N ILE A 136 7.62 14.73 1.21
CA ILE A 136 6.72 15.59 0.43
C ILE A 136 5.48 15.95 1.26
N ARG A 137 5.06 17.22 1.15
CA ARG A 137 3.87 17.72 1.84
C ARG A 137 2.62 17.66 0.99
N GLU A 138 2.80 17.76 -0.32
CA GLU A 138 1.75 17.71 -1.32
C GLU A 138 2.29 17.18 -2.66
N LEU A 139 1.38 16.73 -3.51
CA LEU A 139 1.66 16.49 -4.92
C LEU A 139 1.30 17.73 -5.75
N PRO A 140 2.10 18.13 -6.74
CA PRO A 140 1.81 19.27 -7.62
C PRO A 140 0.56 19.03 -8.49
N SER A 141 -0.09 20.09 -8.97
CA SER A 141 -1.34 19.98 -9.72
C SER A 141 -1.20 19.16 -11.02
N SER A 142 -0.06 19.28 -11.70
CA SER A 142 0.30 18.51 -12.90
C SER A 142 0.31 16.99 -12.71
N PHE A 143 0.39 16.51 -11.47
CA PHE A 143 0.23 15.09 -11.16
C PHE A 143 -1.11 14.53 -11.67
N SER A 144 -2.18 15.34 -11.62
CA SER A 144 -3.52 14.94 -12.04
C SER A 144 -3.60 14.62 -13.54
N ASP A 145 -2.64 15.08 -14.34
CA ASP A 145 -2.60 14.87 -15.78
C ASP A 145 -1.96 13.53 -16.18
N LEU A 146 -1.45 12.74 -15.22
CA LEU A 146 -0.85 11.43 -15.47
C LEU A 146 -1.90 10.35 -15.78
N VAL A 147 -2.74 10.56 -16.79
CA VAL A 147 -3.93 9.75 -17.09
C VAL A 147 -3.67 8.26 -17.33
N ASN A 148 -2.43 7.90 -17.67
CA ASN A 148 -1.98 6.52 -17.90
C ASN A 148 -1.45 5.82 -16.64
N LEU A 149 -1.46 6.50 -15.48
CA LEU A 149 -0.92 5.96 -14.24
C LEU A 149 -1.71 4.75 -13.77
N THR A 150 -1.02 3.62 -13.58
CA THR A 150 -1.58 2.35 -13.15
C THR A 150 -1.22 1.99 -11.71
N ALA A 151 -0.10 2.50 -11.20
CA ALA A 151 0.34 2.28 -9.84
C ALA A 151 0.99 3.55 -9.26
N LEU A 152 0.50 3.95 -8.09
CA LEU A 152 1.02 5.07 -7.30
C LEU A 152 1.38 4.57 -5.90
N TYR A 153 2.63 4.80 -5.51
CA TYR A 153 3.15 4.46 -4.20
C TYR A 153 3.59 5.73 -3.48
N LEU A 154 2.95 6.01 -2.34
CA LEU A 154 3.20 7.16 -1.46
C LEU A 154 3.35 6.69 -0.01
N ARG A 155 3.77 5.44 0.19
CA ARG A 155 3.90 4.84 1.52
C ARG A 155 4.94 5.61 2.33
N ARG A 156 4.72 5.82 3.63
CA ARG A 156 5.66 6.49 4.54
C ARG A 156 6.03 7.92 4.10
N CYS A 157 5.17 8.57 3.31
CA CYS A 157 5.23 10.02 3.10
C CYS A 157 4.57 10.72 4.29
N HIS A 158 5.22 10.69 5.45
CA HIS A 158 4.64 11.09 6.74
C HIS A 158 4.15 12.55 6.79
N ASN A 159 4.65 13.42 5.91
CA ASN A 159 4.24 14.82 5.83
C ASN A 159 3.17 15.09 4.77
N LEU A 160 2.79 14.09 3.96
CA LEU A 160 1.88 14.26 2.83
C LEU A 160 0.45 14.48 3.33
N ARG A 161 -0.06 15.70 3.14
CA ARG A 161 -1.40 16.13 3.56
C ARG A 161 -2.36 16.39 2.40
N TYR A 162 -1.84 16.69 1.21
CA TYR A 162 -2.66 17.01 0.06
C TYR A 162 -2.27 16.20 -1.19
N ILE A 163 -3.27 15.63 -1.84
CA ILE A 163 -3.16 14.97 -3.14
C ILE A 163 -4.21 15.62 -4.05
N PRO A 164 -3.81 16.16 -5.23
CA PRO A 164 -4.74 16.68 -6.22
C PRO A 164 -5.80 15.67 -6.65
N SER A 165 -6.84 16.13 -7.35
CA SER A 165 -7.93 15.28 -7.81
C SER A 165 -7.44 14.06 -8.60
N LEU A 166 -7.94 12.89 -8.24
CA LEU A 166 -7.65 11.62 -8.92
C LEU A 166 -8.66 11.32 -10.04
N ALA A 167 -9.62 12.22 -10.30
CA ALA A 167 -10.75 11.95 -11.20
C ALA A 167 -10.35 11.56 -12.64
N LYS A 168 -9.17 12.02 -13.09
CA LYS A 168 -8.61 11.69 -14.41
C LYS A 168 -7.85 10.36 -14.45
N LEU A 169 -7.42 9.83 -13.31
CA LEU A 169 -6.54 8.65 -13.21
C LEU A 169 -7.32 7.33 -13.31
N ARG A 170 -8.14 7.18 -14.36
CA ARG A 170 -9.07 6.05 -14.51
C ARG A 170 -8.37 4.71 -14.74
N GLU A 171 -7.11 4.73 -15.16
CA GLU A 171 -6.28 3.52 -15.32
C GLU A 171 -5.63 3.05 -14.02
N LEU A 172 -5.78 3.79 -12.91
CA LEU A 172 -5.14 3.47 -11.65
C LEU A 172 -5.68 2.15 -11.08
N ARG A 173 -4.75 1.21 -10.83
CA ARG A 173 -5.03 -0.13 -10.28
C ARG A 173 -4.48 -0.27 -8.87
N LYS A 174 -3.39 0.43 -8.53
CA LYS A 174 -2.78 0.40 -7.21
C LYS A 174 -2.56 1.79 -6.66
N LEU A 175 -3.10 2.03 -5.46
CA LEU A 175 -2.91 3.24 -4.68
C LEU A 175 -2.47 2.87 -3.26
N ASP A 176 -1.20 3.11 -2.92
CA ASP A 176 -0.68 2.93 -1.56
C ASP A 176 -0.44 4.28 -0.88
N LEU A 177 -1.27 4.57 0.13
CA LEU A 177 -1.24 5.79 0.94
C LEU A 177 -0.94 5.46 2.40
N ARG A 178 -0.23 4.35 2.66
CA ARG A 178 0.09 3.93 4.01
C ARG A 178 1.01 4.94 4.70
N TYR A 179 0.75 5.28 5.96
CA TYR A 179 1.59 6.19 6.74
C TYR A 179 1.80 7.57 6.09
N THR A 180 0.69 8.18 5.67
CA THR A 180 0.63 9.58 5.21
C THR A 180 -0.10 10.43 6.24
N ALA A 181 0.04 11.75 6.19
CA ALA A 181 -0.69 12.67 7.06
C ALA A 181 -2.04 13.12 6.46
N LEU A 182 -2.63 12.34 5.55
CA LEU A 182 -3.90 12.67 4.93
C LEU A 182 -5.03 12.70 5.96
N GLU A 183 -5.69 13.85 6.08
CA GLU A 183 -6.86 14.04 6.95
C GLU A 183 -8.18 13.81 6.20
N GLU A 184 -8.15 13.94 4.87
CA GLU A 184 -9.27 13.74 3.95
C GLU A 184 -8.84 12.86 2.77
N LEU A 185 -9.80 12.21 2.11
CA LEU A 185 -9.53 11.52 0.85
C LEU A 185 -9.38 12.54 -0.29
N PRO A 186 -8.51 12.28 -1.28
CA PRO A 186 -8.45 13.11 -2.47
C PRO A 186 -9.77 13.05 -3.25
N GLN A 187 -10.11 14.15 -3.90
CA GLN A 187 -11.30 14.23 -4.75
C GLN A 187 -11.21 13.25 -5.93
N GLY A 188 -12.36 12.73 -6.38
CA GLY A 188 -12.43 11.85 -7.55
C GLY A 188 -12.05 10.39 -7.29
N MET A 189 -11.91 9.97 -6.03
CA MET A 189 -11.70 8.56 -5.66
C MET A 189 -12.78 7.64 -6.23
N GLU A 190 -14.03 8.09 -6.27
CA GLU A 190 -15.17 7.39 -6.85
C GLU A 190 -15.04 7.12 -8.35
N MET A 191 -14.15 7.82 -9.05
CA MET A 191 -13.88 7.65 -10.48
C MET A 191 -12.86 6.54 -10.77
N LEU A 192 -12.18 6.01 -9.75
CA LEU A 192 -11.13 4.99 -9.87
C LEU A 192 -11.72 3.58 -10.08
N SER A 193 -12.51 3.42 -11.13
CA SER A 193 -13.26 2.19 -11.39
C SER A 193 -12.38 0.96 -11.66
N ASN A 194 -11.11 1.15 -12.04
CA ASN A 194 -10.14 0.07 -12.25
C ASN A 194 -9.29 -0.25 -10.99
N LEU A 195 -9.52 0.43 -9.86
CA LEU A 195 -8.70 0.27 -8.66
C LEU A 195 -8.85 -1.13 -8.06
N ARG A 196 -7.72 -1.81 -7.85
CA ARG A 196 -7.63 -3.17 -7.30
C ARG A 196 -6.94 -3.22 -5.93
N TYR A 197 -6.10 -2.23 -5.62
CA TYR A 197 -5.41 -2.08 -4.35
C TYR A 197 -5.65 -0.68 -3.78
N LEU A 198 -6.17 -0.64 -2.56
CA LEU A 198 -6.23 0.58 -1.78
C LEU A 198 -5.69 0.31 -0.38
N ASN A 199 -4.63 1.02 0.00
CA ASN A 199 -4.09 0.97 1.35
C ASN A 199 -4.12 2.37 1.98
N LEU A 200 -4.91 2.49 3.03
CA LEU A 200 -5.13 3.69 3.83
C LEU A 200 -4.67 3.48 5.28
N PHE A 201 -3.82 2.49 5.55
CA PHE A 201 -3.40 2.21 6.92
C PHE A 201 -2.49 3.32 7.48
N GLY A 202 -2.71 3.70 8.74
CA GLY A 202 -1.84 4.64 9.45
C GLY A 202 -1.82 6.05 8.88
N ASN A 203 -2.90 6.47 8.21
CA ASN A 203 -3.13 7.88 7.90
C ASN A 203 -4.10 8.54 8.88
N SER A 204 -4.13 9.87 8.89
CA SER A 204 -4.92 10.71 9.81
C SER A 204 -6.39 10.88 9.41
N LEU A 205 -6.90 10.09 8.47
CA LEU A 205 -8.27 10.19 7.96
C LEU A 205 -9.27 9.84 9.06
N LYS A 206 -10.16 10.78 9.40
CA LYS A 206 -11.14 10.63 10.49
C LYS A 206 -12.37 9.81 10.10
N GLU A 207 -12.83 9.97 8.87
CA GLU A 207 -14.00 9.26 8.34
C GLU A 207 -13.80 8.94 6.87
N MET A 208 -14.27 7.76 6.46
CA MET A 208 -14.41 7.40 5.06
C MET A 208 -15.75 7.95 4.54
N PRO A 209 -15.76 8.88 3.55
CA PRO A 209 -17.00 9.39 2.99
C PRO A 209 -17.87 8.26 2.43
N ALA A 210 -19.17 8.36 2.66
CA ALA A 210 -20.13 7.37 2.19
C ALA A 210 -20.23 7.37 0.65
N GLY A 211 -20.43 6.20 0.06
CA GLY A 211 -20.64 5.98 -1.36
C GLY A 211 -19.37 5.81 -2.19
N ILE A 212 -18.16 5.98 -1.62
CA ILE A 212 -16.90 5.84 -2.36
C ILE A 212 -16.56 4.36 -2.58
N LEU A 213 -16.52 3.55 -1.52
CA LEU A 213 -16.13 2.13 -1.65
C LEU A 213 -17.03 1.34 -2.61
N PRO A 214 -18.38 1.49 -2.61
CA PRO A 214 -19.25 0.85 -3.56
C PRO A 214 -18.92 1.12 -5.04
N LYS A 215 -18.28 2.26 -5.35
CA LYS A 215 -17.88 2.61 -6.72
C LYS A 215 -16.58 1.92 -7.14
N LEU A 216 -15.75 1.50 -6.18
CA LEU A 216 -14.52 0.74 -6.39
C LEU A 216 -14.80 -0.75 -6.63
N SER A 217 -15.63 -1.05 -7.64
CA SER A 217 -16.14 -2.40 -7.90
C SER A 217 -15.07 -3.46 -8.26
N GLN A 218 -13.86 -3.01 -8.60
CA GLN A 218 -12.71 -3.86 -8.94
C GLN A 218 -11.78 -4.14 -7.76
N LEU A 219 -12.10 -3.61 -6.57
CA LEU A 219 -11.21 -3.66 -5.43
C LEU A 219 -11.03 -5.09 -4.92
N GLN A 220 -9.77 -5.52 -4.87
CA GLN A 220 -9.36 -6.86 -4.42
C GLN A 220 -8.58 -6.80 -3.11
N PHE A 221 -7.97 -5.66 -2.79
CA PHE A 221 -7.30 -5.42 -1.52
C PHE A 221 -7.76 -4.08 -0.95
N LEU A 222 -8.24 -4.12 0.29
CA LEU A 222 -8.55 -2.94 1.07
C LEU A 222 -7.89 -3.06 2.45
N ASN A 223 -7.11 -2.05 2.81
CA ASN A 223 -6.65 -1.86 4.18
C ASN A 223 -7.07 -0.48 4.68
N VAL A 224 -8.02 -0.46 5.60
CA VAL A 224 -8.54 0.75 6.26
C VAL A 224 -8.39 0.67 7.77
N ASN A 225 -7.54 -0.23 8.26
CA ASN A 225 -7.22 -0.28 9.67
C ASN A 225 -6.63 1.04 10.16
N ARG A 226 -6.86 1.29 11.44
CA ARG A 226 -6.32 2.43 12.18
C ARG A 226 -4.93 2.08 12.69
N ALA A 227 -4.03 3.06 12.68
CA ALA A 227 -2.88 3.00 13.58
C ALA A 227 -3.33 3.43 14.98
N SER A 228 -2.56 3.06 15.99
CA SER A 228 -2.79 3.40 17.38
C SER A 228 -2.99 4.91 17.55
N GLY A 229 -3.99 5.29 18.35
CA GLY A 229 -4.33 6.70 18.60
C GLY A 229 -5.04 7.44 17.46
N ILE A 230 -5.28 6.80 16.32
CA ILE A 230 -6.05 7.39 15.22
C ILE A 230 -7.48 6.84 15.21
N PHE A 231 -8.48 7.72 15.13
CA PHE A 231 -9.87 7.34 14.92
C PHE A 231 -10.21 7.45 13.43
N LYS A 232 -10.67 6.35 12.81
CA LYS A 232 -11.16 6.31 11.43
C LYS A 232 -12.46 5.54 11.30
N THR A 233 -13.57 6.22 11.12
CA THR A 233 -14.85 5.55 10.93
C THR A 233 -15.02 5.13 9.47
N VAL A 234 -15.25 3.84 9.27
CA VAL A 234 -15.66 3.25 8.00
C VAL A 234 -16.94 2.49 8.29
N ARG A 235 -17.97 2.66 7.47
CA ARG A 235 -19.24 1.98 7.67
C ARG A 235 -19.14 0.55 7.14
N VAL A 236 -19.68 -0.42 7.88
CA VAL A 236 -19.60 -1.83 7.48
C VAL A 236 -20.29 -2.10 6.15
N GLU A 237 -21.35 -1.36 5.82
CA GLU A 237 -22.10 -1.49 4.57
C GLU A 237 -21.25 -1.11 3.35
N GLU A 238 -20.36 -0.13 3.50
CA GLU A 238 -19.44 0.30 2.44
C GLU A 238 -18.47 -0.83 2.09
N VAL A 239 -18.02 -1.60 3.09
CA VAL A 239 -17.06 -2.69 2.90
C VAL A 239 -17.75 -3.99 2.50
N ALA A 240 -18.92 -4.28 3.07
CA ALA A 240 -19.68 -5.49 2.80
C ALA A 240 -20.14 -5.60 1.33
N CYS A 241 -20.36 -4.45 0.66
CA CYS A 241 -20.78 -4.43 -0.74
C CYS A 241 -19.67 -4.78 -1.75
N LEU A 242 -18.41 -4.94 -1.31
CA LEU A 242 -17.25 -5.16 -2.17
C LEU A 242 -17.15 -6.63 -2.63
N LYS A 243 -17.59 -6.88 -3.86
CA LYS A 243 -17.81 -8.25 -4.39
C LYS A 243 -16.56 -8.98 -4.88
N ARG A 244 -15.42 -8.29 -5.04
CA ARG A 244 -14.17 -8.85 -5.60
C ARG A 244 -13.04 -8.91 -4.58
N MET A 245 -13.34 -8.72 -3.30
CA MET A 245 -12.35 -8.63 -2.25
C MET A 245 -11.62 -9.98 -2.08
N GLU A 246 -10.28 -9.93 -2.10
CA GLU A 246 -9.39 -11.05 -1.81
C GLU A 246 -8.74 -10.87 -0.43
N THR A 247 -8.35 -9.62 -0.12
CA THR A 247 -7.71 -9.24 1.14
C THR A 247 -8.43 -8.06 1.79
N LEU A 248 -8.94 -8.26 3.00
CA LEU A 248 -9.55 -7.19 3.78
C LEU A 248 -8.84 -7.02 5.13
N ARG A 249 -8.34 -5.82 5.39
CA ARG A 249 -7.88 -5.39 6.70
C ARG A 249 -8.81 -4.30 7.21
N TYR A 250 -9.62 -4.63 8.21
CA TYR A 250 -10.73 -3.80 8.67
C TYR A 250 -10.93 -3.89 10.20
N GLN A 251 -11.30 -2.77 10.81
CA GLN A 251 -11.64 -2.68 12.22
C GLN A 251 -13.15 -2.54 12.40
N PHE A 252 -13.75 -3.54 13.05
CA PHE A 252 -15.13 -3.51 13.50
C PHE A 252 -15.22 -2.79 14.84
N CYS A 253 -16.22 -1.90 14.97
CA CYS A 253 -16.46 -1.18 16.23
C CYS A 253 -16.76 -2.14 17.38
N ASP A 254 -17.53 -3.19 17.10
CA ASP A 254 -17.91 -4.21 18.07
C ASP A 254 -18.30 -5.53 17.36
N LEU A 255 -18.73 -6.53 18.14
CA LEU A 255 -19.22 -7.79 17.58
C LEU A 255 -20.54 -7.69 16.83
N VAL A 256 -21.36 -6.67 17.08
CA VAL A 256 -22.61 -6.47 16.35
C VAL A 256 -22.28 -6.08 14.91
N ASP A 257 -21.33 -5.18 14.73
CA ASP A 257 -20.83 -4.73 13.43
C ASP A 257 -20.14 -5.88 12.68
N PHE A 258 -19.29 -6.66 13.37
CA PHE A 258 -18.68 -7.85 12.79
C PHE A 258 -19.72 -8.89 12.35
N LYS A 259 -20.72 -9.19 13.19
CA LYS A 259 -21.83 -10.10 12.83
C LYS A 259 -22.66 -9.56 11.67
N LYS A 260 -22.83 -8.24 11.57
CA LYS A 260 -23.54 -7.60 10.47
C LYS A 260 -22.79 -7.80 9.15
N TYR A 261 -21.47 -7.64 9.14
CA TYR A 261 -20.63 -7.98 8.00
C TYR A 261 -20.78 -9.44 7.58
N LEU A 262 -20.64 -10.38 8.53
CA LEU A 262 -20.74 -11.82 8.22
C LEU A 262 -22.12 -12.26 7.71
N LYS A 263 -23.19 -11.53 8.08
CA LYS A 263 -24.57 -11.79 7.63
C LYS A 263 -24.95 -11.07 6.35
N SER A 264 -24.11 -10.16 5.85
CA SER A 264 -24.42 -9.42 4.62
C SER A 264 -24.49 -10.40 3.44
N PRO A 265 -25.59 -10.36 2.64
CA PRO A 265 -25.75 -11.25 1.51
C PRO A 265 -24.75 -10.95 0.38
N GLU A 266 -24.04 -9.82 0.41
CA GLU A 266 -22.99 -9.46 -0.53
C GLU A 266 -21.65 -10.17 -0.23
N VAL A 267 -21.41 -10.54 1.04
CA VAL A 267 -20.24 -11.28 1.50
C VAL A 267 -20.41 -12.77 1.20
N ARG A 268 -20.36 -13.13 -0.10
CA ARG A 268 -20.57 -14.52 -0.57
C ARG A 268 -19.29 -15.29 -0.81
N GLN A 269 -18.17 -14.61 -1.02
CA GLN A 269 -16.89 -15.23 -1.33
C GLN A 269 -15.97 -15.18 -0.10
N PRO A 270 -15.32 -16.29 0.27
CA PRO A 270 -14.36 -16.28 1.34
C PRO A 270 -13.15 -15.42 0.93
N LEU A 271 -12.75 -14.53 1.84
CA LEU A 271 -11.50 -13.80 1.70
C LEU A 271 -10.31 -14.78 1.74
N THR A 272 -9.35 -14.57 0.86
CA THR A 272 -8.07 -15.30 0.87
C THR A 272 -7.28 -14.93 2.13
N THR A 273 -7.24 -13.64 2.45
CA THR A 273 -6.48 -13.07 3.56
C THR A 273 -7.36 -12.06 4.30
N TYR A 274 -7.29 -12.04 5.62
CA TYR A 274 -7.91 -10.96 6.38
C TYR A 274 -7.17 -10.69 7.67
N PHE A 275 -7.22 -9.44 8.07
CA PHE A 275 -6.81 -9.01 9.40
C PHE A 275 -7.95 -8.16 9.96
N PHE A 276 -8.69 -8.73 10.89
CA PHE A 276 -9.80 -8.04 11.53
C PHE A 276 -9.45 -7.67 12.95
N THR A 277 -9.75 -6.44 13.33
CA THR A 277 -9.78 -6.02 14.73
C THR A 277 -11.22 -5.77 15.13
N ILE A 278 -11.60 -6.16 16.34
CA ILE A 278 -12.96 -5.99 16.88
C ILE A 278 -12.81 -5.26 18.22
N GLY A 279 -13.55 -4.16 18.39
CA GLY A 279 -13.44 -3.31 19.58
C GLY A 279 -12.56 -2.08 19.33
N GLN A 280 -12.37 -1.27 20.37
CA GLN A 280 -11.50 -0.10 20.30
C GLN A 280 -10.05 -0.54 20.45
N LEU A 281 -9.18 -0.11 19.53
CA LEU A 281 -7.75 -0.20 19.80
C LEU A 281 -7.44 0.88 20.83
N GLY A 282 -7.06 0.48 22.04
CA GLY A 282 -6.35 1.36 22.95
C GLY A 282 -5.02 1.82 22.35
N VAL A 283 -4.28 2.67 23.08
CA VAL A 283 -2.92 3.04 22.68
C VAL A 283 -2.00 1.83 22.87
N ASP A 284 -1.85 0.98 21.86
CA ASP A 284 -0.92 -0.16 21.89
C ASP A 284 0.20 0.02 20.85
N PRO A 285 1.40 0.48 21.28
CA PRO A 285 2.56 0.65 20.41
C PRO A 285 3.09 -0.67 19.83
N VAL A 286 2.85 -1.81 20.49
CA VAL A 286 3.34 -3.13 20.05
C VAL A 286 2.53 -3.63 18.85
N MET A 287 1.22 -3.39 18.86
CA MET A 287 0.34 -3.71 17.73
C MET A 287 0.62 -2.85 16.50
N ASP A 288 0.95 -1.57 16.71
CA ASP A 288 1.41 -0.71 15.63
C ASP A 288 2.69 -1.23 15.01
N SER A 289 3.64 -1.70 15.83
CA SER A 289 4.86 -2.34 15.33
C SER A 289 4.55 -3.60 14.51
N LEU A 290 3.68 -4.49 14.98
CA LEU A 290 3.28 -5.68 14.21
C LEU A 290 2.60 -5.33 12.88
N LEU A 291 1.72 -4.32 12.87
CA LEU A 291 1.05 -3.83 11.66
C LEU A 291 2.00 -3.07 10.72
N TYR A 292 2.98 -2.36 11.28
CA TYR A 292 4.06 -1.64 10.59
C TYR A 292 5.01 -2.59 9.89
N MET A 293 5.28 -3.71 10.55
CA MET A 293 6.21 -4.71 10.11
C MET A 293 5.57 -5.64 9.09
N THR A 294 4.25 -5.88 9.07
CA THR A 294 3.67 -6.84 8.10
C THR A 294 3.83 -6.39 6.63
N PRO A 295 4.43 -7.21 5.75
CA PRO A 295 4.52 -6.97 4.32
C PRO A 295 3.13 -6.83 3.74
N GLU A 296 3.09 -6.11 2.63
CA GLU A 296 1.89 -5.94 1.81
C GLU A 296 1.19 -7.27 1.48
N GLU A 297 1.92 -8.38 1.52
CA GLU A 297 1.56 -9.66 0.91
C GLU A 297 1.79 -10.88 1.84
N VAL A 298 1.78 -10.71 3.17
CA VAL A 298 1.69 -11.89 4.05
C VAL A 298 0.25 -12.38 4.07
N PHE A 299 0.02 -13.54 3.45
CA PHE A 299 -1.29 -14.18 3.34
C PHE A 299 -1.58 -15.00 4.59
N TYR A 300 -2.13 -14.36 5.62
CA TYR A 300 -2.62 -15.02 6.82
C TYR A 300 -4.01 -14.51 7.19
N LYS A 301 -4.69 -15.26 8.04
CA LYS A 301 -6.04 -14.97 8.52
C LYS A 301 -5.96 -14.74 10.02
N GLU A 302 -6.23 -13.51 10.44
CA GLU A 302 -6.18 -13.14 11.85
C GLU A 302 -7.40 -12.31 12.24
N VAL A 303 -7.95 -12.62 13.41
CA VAL A 303 -8.95 -11.80 14.08
C VAL A 303 -8.44 -11.49 15.48
N LEU A 304 -8.40 -10.21 15.80
CA LEU A 304 -7.98 -9.67 17.07
C LEU A 304 -9.17 -9.03 17.74
N VAL A 305 -9.41 -9.41 18.99
CA VAL A 305 -10.53 -8.90 19.77
C VAL A 305 -9.94 -8.14 20.95
N HIS A 306 -10.25 -6.86 21.01
CA HIS A 306 -9.82 -5.95 22.06
C HIS A 306 -10.88 -5.84 23.16
N ASP A 307 -10.43 -5.38 24.33
CA ASP A 307 -11.24 -5.18 25.53
C ASP A 307 -11.97 -6.44 26.01
N CYS A 308 -11.54 -7.64 25.62
CA CYS A 308 -12.20 -8.89 25.97
C CYS A 308 -11.78 -9.42 27.34
N GLN A 309 -12.74 -9.89 28.13
CA GLN A 309 -12.52 -10.73 29.30
C GLN A 309 -12.56 -12.20 28.88
N ILE A 310 -11.69 -13.03 29.45
CA ILE A 310 -11.73 -14.48 29.23
C ILE A 310 -12.65 -15.09 30.29
N GLY A 311 -13.77 -15.65 29.86
CA GLY A 311 -14.75 -16.29 30.74
C GLY A 311 -14.28 -17.64 31.29
N GLU A 312 -15.09 -18.23 32.18
CA GLU A 312 -14.74 -19.42 32.98
C GLU A 312 -13.98 -20.51 32.19
N ASN A 313 -12.77 -20.83 32.67
CA ASN A 313 -11.87 -21.85 32.13
C ASN A 313 -11.38 -21.63 30.68
N GLY A 314 -11.39 -20.39 30.17
CA GLY A 314 -10.89 -20.09 28.82
C GLY A 314 -11.79 -20.59 27.70
N ARG A 315 -13.07 -20.83 27.98
CA ARG A 315 -14.01 -21.43 27.01
C ARG A 315 -14.68 -20.40 26.10
N PHE A 316 -14.75 -19.15 26.52
CA PHE A 316 -15.34 -18.07 25.75
C PHE A 316 -14.69 -16.73 26.06
N LEU A 317 -14.80 -15.79 25.11
CA LEU A 317 -14.43 -14.39 25.29
C LEU A 317 -15.70 -13.59 25.59
N GLU A 318 -15.74 -12.89 26.72
CA GLU A 318 -16.78 -11.96 27.16
C GLU A 318 -16.37 -10.53 26.79
N LEU A 319 -17.21 -9.80 26.04
CA LEU A 319 -16.89 -8.44 25.60
C LEU A 319 -17.71 -7.35 26.32
N PRO A 320 -17.10 -6.22 26.70
CA PRO A 320 -17.78 -5.04 27.22
C PRO A 320 -18.45 -4.22 26.09
N PRO A 321 -19.52 -3.44 26.38
CA PRO A 321 -20.46 -3.51 27.51
C PRO A 321 -21.73 -4.30 27.16
N ARG A 322 -21.73 -5.09 26.08
CA ARG A 322 -22.87 -5.91 25.67
C ARG A 322 -22.43 -7.37 25.65
N ARG A 323 -22.70 -8.11 26.76
CA ARG A 323 -22.46 -9.55 27.01
C ARG A 323 -22.54 -10.44 25.75
N CYS A 324 -21.56 -10.34 24.88
CA CYS A 324 -21.45 -11.08 23.65
C CYS A 324 -20.33 -12.08 23.85
N PHE A 325 -20.63 -13.33 23.57
CA PHE A 325 -19.69 -14.43 23.76
C PHE A 325 -19.14 -14.90 22.41
N ILE A 326 -17.82 -15.08 22.31
CA ILE A 326 -17.20 -15.87 21.24
C ILE A 326 -16.78 -17.21 21.84
N PHE A 327 -17.35 -18.31 21.35
CA PHE A 327 -16.97 -19.65 21.77
C PHE A 327 -15.71 -20.11 21.03
N LEU A 328 -14.66 -20.43 21.78
CA LEU A 328 -13.38 -20.92 21.23
C LEU A 328 -13.53 -22.41 20.89
N ASN A 329 -13.91 -22.72 19.64
CA ASN A 329 -14.11 -24.11 19.22
C ASN A 329 -12.76 -24.81 18.95
N ARG A 330 -12.51 -25.95 19.61
CA ARG A 330 -11.24 -26.73 19.57
C ARG A 330 -10.84 -27.27 18.18
N LYS A 331 -11.66 -27.07 17.14
CA LYS A 331 -11.36 -27.46 15.74
C LYS A 331 -10.52 -26.44 14.94
N MET A 332 -10.23 -25.24 15.47
CA MET A 332 -9.30 -24.28 14.84
C MET A 332 -7.82 -24.68 14.92
N SER A 333 -7.52 -25.90 15.39
CA SER A 333 -6.18 -26.45 15.62
C SER A 333 -5.43 -26.94 14.37
N ARG A 334 -5.92 -26.66 13.16
CA ARG A 334 -5.22 -27.04 11.93
C ARG A 334 -4.81 -25.80 11.11
N ARG A 335 -3.69 -25.22 11.54
CA ARG A 335 -2.74 -24.35 10.80
C ARG A 335 -3.34 -23.21 9.96
N LYS A 336 -3.13 -21.97 10.43
CA LYS A 336 -3.17 -20.64 9.75
C LYS A 336 -4.27 -19.64 10.16
N GLU A 337 -5.21 -20.01 11.00
CA GLU A 337 -6.17 -19.07 11.59
C GLU A 337 -5.78 -18.83 13.06
N LEU A 338 -5.19 -17.67 13.34
CA LEU A 338 -4.86 -17.24 14.71
C LEU A 338 -5.95 -16.28 15.22
N MET A 339 -6.56 -16.63 16.34
CA MET A 339 -7.31 -15.70 17.17
C MET A 339 -6.39 -15.32 18.35
N ARG A 340 -5.99 -14.05 18.44
CA ARG A 340 -5.26 -13.54 19.61
C ARG A 340 -6.16 -12.60 20.38
N CYS A 341 -6.15 -12.74 21.70
CA CYS A 341 -6.99 -11.98 22.62
C CYS A 341 -6.07 -11.14 23.49
N PHE A 342 -6.36 -9.85 23.60
CA PHE A 342 -5.63 -8.94 24.47
C PHE A 342 -6.61 -8.36 25.49
N SER A 343 -6.28 -8.53 26.77
CA SER A 343 -6.94 -7.89 27.91
C SER A 343 -6.00 -6.79 28.43
N ILE A 344 -6.46 -5.55 28.52
CA ILE A 344 -5.73 -4.46 29.19
C ILE A 344 -6.03 -4.52 30.68
#